data_AF-A0A4R3H7B0-F1
#
_entry.id   AF-A0A4R3H7B0-F1
#
_cell.length_a   1.000
_cell.length_b   1.000
_cell.length_c   1.000
_cell.angle_alpha   90.00
_cell.angle_beta   90.00
_cell.angle_gamma   90.00
#
_symmetry.space_group_name_H-M   'P 1'
#
loop_
_entity.id
_entity.type
_entity.pdbx_description
1 polymer ?
#
loop_
_entity_poly.entity_id
_entity_poly.type
_entity_poly.pdbx_seq_one_letter_code
_entity_poly.pdbx_strand_id
1 'polypeptide(L)'
;MPSFEIPDGPTAIALKKEGAFHKGSAVFGVTNKTGEGLTARFSVQVQGDGKAEWYQVQGETERAVAAGENQTVTVVGKIPAATPPGQHRIKLRAINVNDPDNDSTDSAAATVTVPAVATATPPPPKPFPWWILAVVGGVLVLVIGVIIAIVALSGSKVPNVTGQPYAEAVKVLDKAGYKTVKRTDKQTGDKPPETVLDQTPAAETKAKKTEIVQLTVAAPLPVVAPEPPKEEPPIEQPAEAGCDPAVGACVEGFVWREAWPGDRVCVTPESRYLAAQENAQAASRRSPYGGAYGPDTCLQGYVWRDGSANDHVCVSGERRSVVAQENAAGPSRYRACRPKIVIPPPTRRPRIPDRL
;
A
#
# COMPACT_ATOMS: atom_id res chain seq x y z
N MET A 1 1.16 6.16 8.35
CA MET A 1 1.79 6.08 7.01
C MET A 1 3.14 5.44 7.19
N PRO A 2 3.63 4.61 6.26
CA PRO A 2 4.98 4.06 6.38
C PRO A 2 6.03 5.18 6.35
N SER A 3 7.06 5.05 7.17
CA SER A 3 8.18 5.99 7.27
C SER A 3 9.09 5.96 6.03
N PHE A 4 9.03 4.87 5.26
CA PHE A 4 9.82 4.67 4.05
C PHE A 4 8.94 4.59 2.80
N GLU A 5 9.47 5.07 1.66
CA GLU A 5 8.91 4.87 0.33
C GLU A 5 9.93 4.26 -0.62
N ILE A 6 9.48 3.40 -1.54
CA ILE A 6 10.31 2.75 -2.56
C ILE A 6 9.64 2.95 -3.93
N PRO A 7 9.75 4.15 -4.54
CA PRO A 7 8.91 4.53 -5.68
C PRO A 7 9.41 3.88 -6.99
N ASP A 8 10.69 4.10 -7.32
CA ASP A 8 11.28 3.74 -8.61
C ASP A 8 12.10 2.44 -8.52
N GLY A 9 11.40 1.33 -8.23
CA GLY A 9 11.99 -0.01 -8.30
C GLY A 9 12.16 -0.51 -9.74
N PRO A 10 13.24 -1.23 -10.10
CA PRO A 10 13.43 -1.76 -11.44
C PRO A 10 12.35 -2.80 -11.78
N THR A 11 11.70 -2.63 -12.94
CA THR A 11 10.58 -3.49 -13.38
C THR A 11 11.00 -4.92 -13.73
N ALA A 12 12.27 -5.15 -14.06
CA ALA A 12 12.83 -6.47 -14.34
C ALA A 12 14.29 -6.60 -13.87
N ILE A 13 14.70 -7.84 -13.55
CA ILE A 13 16.09 -8.17 -13.18
C ILE A 13 16.70 -9.07 -14.24
N ALA A 14 17.65 -8.52 -15.00
CA ALA A 14 18.37 -9.24 -16.04
C ALA A 14 19.41 -10.19 -15.44
N LEU A 15 19.15 -11.50 -15.50
CA LEU A 15 20.08 -12.53 -15.06
C LEU A 15 21.12 -12.88 -16.15
N LYS A 16 22.39 -12.96 -15.76
CA LYS A 16 23.51 -13.45 -16.58
C LYS A 16 24.03 -14.76 -16.00
N LYS A 17 24.48 -15.69 -16.84
CA LYS A 17 25.04 -16.96 -16.37
C LYS A 17 26.50 -16.77 -15.93
N GLU A 18 26.75 -16.95 -14.64
CA GLU A 18 28.07 -16.87 -14.00
C GLU A 18 28.42 -18.22 -13.36
N GLY A 19 29.06 -19.09 -14.15
CA GLY A 19 29.41 -20.45 -13.73
C GLY A 19 28.18 -21.30 -13.42
N ALA A 20 28.10 -21.81 -12.19
CA ALA A 20 27.00 -22.66 -11.71
C ALA A 20 25.73 -21.88 -11.29
N PHE A 21 25.68 -20.55 -11.49
CA PHE A 21 24.54 -19.71 -11.10
C PHE A 21 24.13 -18.74 -12.21
N HIS A 22 22.85 -18.41 -12.27
CA HIS A 22 22.34 -17.19 -12.89
C HIS A 22 22.36 -16.07 -11.85
N LYS A 23 23.18 -15.05 -12.08
CA LYS A 23 23.29 -13.88 -11.21
C LYS A 23 22.73 -12.63 -11.87
N GLY A 24 22.21 -11.73 -11.06
CA GLY A 24 21.83 -10.38 -11.46
C GLY A 24 21.71 -9.49 -10.24
N SER A 25 21.62 -8.19 -10.44
CA SER A 25 21.35 -7.24 -9.35
C SER A 25 20.29 -6.23 -9.75
N ALA A 26 19.60 -5.74 -8.72
CA ALA A 26 18.59 -4.69 -8.82
C ALA A 26 18.89 -3.65 -7.73
N VAL A 27 18.94 -2.37 -8.09
CA VAL A 27 19.09 -1.28 -7.13
C VAL A 27 17.74 -0.63 -6.93
N PHE A 28 17.29 -0.53 -5.69
CA PHE A 28 16.09 0.19 -5.29
C PHE A 28 16.51 1.45 -4.54
N GLY A 29 15.83 2.58 -4.77
CA GLY A 29 15.95 3.75 -3.91
C GLY A 29 14.91 3.67 -2.79
N VAL A 30 15.34 3.75 -1.53
CA VAL A 30 14.46 3.78 -0.35
C VAL A 30 14.58 5.14 0.32
N THR A 31 13.52 5.94 0.21
CA THR A 31 13.46 7.29 0.80
C THR A 31 12.84 7.24 2.19
N ASN A 32 13.57 7.69 3.22
CA ASN A 32 12.99 8.00 4.53
C ASN A 32 12.19 9.31 4.42
N LYS A 33 10.88 9.26 4.66
CA LYS A 33 9.95 10.39 4.60
C LYS A 33 9.81 11.17 5.92
N THR A 34 10.45 10.71 6.99
CA THR A 34 10.35 11.34 8.31
C THR A 34 11.40 12.44 8.50
N GLY A 35 11.18 13.28 9.51
CA GLY A 35 12.12 14.34 9.91
C GLY A 35 13.31 13.86 10.75
N GLU A 36 13.42 12.55 11.00
CA GLU A 36 14.44 11.95 11.87
C GLU A 36 15.19 10.81 11.16
N GLY A 37 16.39 10.47 11.65
CA GLY A 37 17.13 9.31 11.16
C GLY A 37 16.56 8.01 11.74
N LEU A 38 16.19 7.06 10.86
CA LEU A 38 15.57 5.79 11.26
C LEU A 38 16.43 4.60 10.82
N THR A 39 16.36 3.50 11.56
CA THR A 39 16.98 2.24 11.16
C THR A 39 16.01 1.42 10.32
N ALA A 40 16.33 1.23 9.05
CA ALA A 40 15.59 0.40 8.12
C ALA A 40 16.14 -1.04 8.09
N ARG A 41 15.29 -2.04 8.29
CA ARG A 41 15.58 -3.45 7.97
C ARG A 41 15.10 -3.77 6.56
N PHE A 42 16.03 -4.18 5.70
CA PHE A 42 15.80 -4.56 4.32
C PHE A 42 15.66 -6.08 4.17
N SER A 43 14.60 -6.52 3.49
CA SER A 43 14.38 -7.94 3.17
C SER A 43 13.80 -8.10 1.76
N VAL A 44 14.01 -9.26 1.14
CA VAL A 44 13.47 -9.55 -0.20
C VAL A 44 12.25 -10.44 -0.07
N GLN A 45 11.10 -9.94 -0.51
CA GLN A 45 9.84 -10.68 -0.54
C GLN A 45 9.69 -11.32 -1.93
N VAL A 46 9.55 -12.64 -1.98
CA VAL A 46 9.50 -13.41 -3.25
C VAL A 46 8.09 -13.91 -3.51
N GLN A 47 7.67 -13.93 -4.78
CA GLN A 47 6.32 -14.30 -5.22
C GLN A 47 6.39 -15.23 -6.44
N GLY A 48 5.62 -16.33 -6.41
CA GLY A 48 5.71 -17.43 -7.38
C GLY A 48 6.78 -18.45 -6.99
N ASP A 49 7.26 -19.26 -7.95
CA ASP A 49 8.20 -20.37 -7.73
C ASP A 49 9.64 -19.95 -7.37
N GLY A 50 9.86 -18.66 -7.14
CA GLY A 50 11.12 -18.12 -6.67
C GLY A 50 11.38 -18.47 -5.22
N LYS A 51 12.63 -18.78 -4.87
CA LYS A 51 13.03 -19.04 -3.49
C LYS A 51 13.72 -17.85 -2.83
N ALA A 52 13.55 -17.70 -1.52
CA ALA A 52 14.11 -16.61 -0.73
C ALA A 52 15.65 -16.69 -0.66
N GLU A 53 16.22 -17.89 -0.50
CA GLU A 53 17.68 -18.11 -0.42
C GLU A 53 18.43 -17.82 -1.74
N TRP A 54 17.71 -17.53 -2.83
CA TRP A 54 18.31 -17.03 -4.07
C TRP A 54 18.62 -15.54 -4.04
N TYR A 55 18.21 -14.81 -2.99
CA TYR A 55 18.33 -13.36 -2.91
C TYR A 55 19.02 -12.90 -1.64
N GLN A 56 19.89 -11.89 -1.79
CA GLN A 56 20.60 -11.27 -0.68
C GLN A 56 20.64 -9.75 -0.87
N VAL A 57 20.37 -8.99 0.19
CA VAL A 57 20.65 -7.55 0.22
C VAL A 57 22.16 -7.39 0.37
N GLN A 58 22.79 -6.60 -0.51
CA GLN A 58 24.24 -6.43 -0.53
C GLN A 58 24.69 -5.48 0.60
N GLY A 59 25.43 -6.02 1.57
CA GLY A 59 25.88 -5.29 2.77
C GLY A 59 25.02 -5.66 3.98
N GLU A 60 24.95 -4.76 4.96
CA GLU A 60 24.13 -4.97 6.16
C GLU A 60 22.64 -4.96 5.81
N THR A 61 21.85 -5.83 6.44
CA THR A 61 20.39 -5.87 6.28
C THR A 61 19.67 -4.82 7.11
N GLU A 62 20.32 -4.24 8.12
CA GLU A 62 19.82 -3.12 8.91
C GLU A 62 20.76 -1.93 8.73
N ARG A 63 20.21 -0.73 8.45
CA ARG A 63 21.00 0.48 8.22
C ARG A 63 20.28 1.70 8.73
N ALA A 64 21.02 2.68 9.22
CA ALA A 64 20.49 4.03 9.38
C ALA A 64 20.19 4.64 8.00
N VAL A 65 19.06 5.33 7.89
CA VAL A 65 18.66 6.17 6.76
C VAL A 65 18.30 7.53 7.34
N ALA A 66 19.06 8.58 7.00
CA ALA A 66 18.83 9.92 7.55
C ALA A 66 17.47 10.51 7.10
N ALA A 67 17.02 11.55 7.79
CA ALA A 67 15.80 12.27 7.44
C ALA A 67 15.84 12.76 5.98
N GLY A 68 14.87 12.35 5.15
CA GLY A 68 14.85 12.68 3.72
C GLY A 68 15.88 11.96 2.84
N GLU A 69 16.72 11.07 3.38
CA GLU A 69 17.72 10.33 2.59
C GLU A 69 17.04 9.28 1.71
N ASN A 70 17.40 9.26 0.42
CA ASN A 70 17.09 8.18 -0.51
C ASN A 70 18.29 7.22 -0.58
N GLN A 71 18.26 6.19 0.26
CA GLN A 71 19.33 5.22 0.37
C GLN A 71 19.22 4.15 -0.72
N THR A 72 20.32 3.85 -1.40
CA THR A 72 20.36 2.81 -2.44
C THR A 72 20.57 1.42 -1.84
N VAL A 73 19.65 0.51 -2.17
CA VAL A 73 19.64 -0.87 -1.67
C VAL A 73 19.77 -1.82 -2.85
N THR A 74 20.96 -2.40 -3.01
CA THR A 74 21.22 -3.42 -4.03
C THR A 74 20.77 -4.79 -3.54
N VAL A 75 19.79 -5.39 -4.23
CA VAL A 75 19.45 -6.80 -4.11
C VAL A 75 20.26 -7.58 -5.15
N VAL A 76 20.97 -8.62 -4.71
CA VAL A 76 21.69 -9.56 -5.57
C VAL A 76 20.91 -10.87 -5.65
N GLY A 77 20.57 -11.28 -6.86
CA GLY A 77 20.06 -12.61 -7.16
C GLY A 77 21.20 -13.57 -7.51
N LYS A 78 21.15 -14.79 -6.99
CA LYS A 78 22.09 -15.89 -7.23
C LYS A 78 21.32 -17.23 -7.32
N ILE A 79 20.64 -17.40 -8.45
CA ILE A 79 19.77 -18.56 -8.73
C ILE A 79 20.63 -19.70 -9.31
N PRO A 80 20.46 -20.98 -8.94
CA PRO A 80 21.21 -22.08 -9.55
C PRO A 80 21.06 -22.16 -11.08
N ALA A 81 22.14 -22.45 -11.80
CA ALA A 81 22.11 -22.59 -13.28
C ALA A 81 21.51 -23.92 -13.78
N ALA A 82 20.94 -24.70 -12.86
CA ALA A 82 20.12 -25.88 -13.11
C ALA A 82 18.63 -25.65 -12.77
N THR A 83 18.26 -24.46 -12.29
CA THR A 83 16.85 -24.08 -12.11
C THR A 83 16.14 -24.07 -13.47
N PRO A 84 14.94 -24.65 -13.62
CA PRO A 84 14.19 -24.61 -14.86
C PRO A 84 13.91 -23.16 -15.33
N PRO A 85 13.83 -22.90 -16.65
CA PRO A 85 13.43 -21.60 -17.15
C PRO A 85 12.00 -21.25 -16.72
N GLY A 86 11.79 -19.99 -16.35
CA GLY A 86 10.53 -19.51 -15.81
C GLY A 86 10.61 -18.04 -15.44
N GLN A 87 9.52 -17.51 -14.90
CA GLN A 87 9.45 -16.16 -14.36
C GLN A 87 8.81 -16.17 -12.97
N HIS A 88 9.39 -15.40 -12.07
CA HIS A 88 8.84 -15.11 -10.74
C HIS A 88 9.06 -13.64 -10.41
N ARG A 89 8.52 -13.16 -9.29
CA ARG A 89 8.61 -11.75 -8.90
C ARG A 89 9.30 -11.59 -7.55
N ILE A 90 9.97 -10.46 -7.37
CA ILE A 90 10.46 -10.02 -6.05
C ILE A 90 10.03 -8.59 -5.76
N LYS A 91 9.97 -8.26 -4.48
CA LYS A 91 9.91 -6.89 -3.96
C LYS A 91 11.03 -6.68 -2.95
N LEU A 92 11.56 -5.46 -2.87
CA LEU A 92 12.27 -5.03 -1.68
C LEU A 92 11.24 -4.58 -0.63
N ARG A 93 11.39 -5.07 0.60
CA ARG A 93 10.68 -4.57 1.77
C ARG A 93 11.65 -3.78 2.65
N ALA A 94 11.24 -2.59 3.07
CA ALA A 94 11.89 -1.84 4.13
C ALA A 94 10.95 -1.79 5.36
N ILE A 95 11.51 -2.05 6.54
CA ILE A 95 10.78 -2.11 7.82
C ILE A 95 11.49 -1.18 8.80
N ASN A 96 10.75 -0.36 9.55
CA ASN A 96 11.32 0.40 10.66
C ASN A 96 11.65 -0.55 11.83
N VAL A 97 12.91 -0.63 12.23
CA VAL A 97 13.35 -1.51 13.32
C VAL A 97 12.69 -1.14 14.66
N ASN A 98 12.24 0.11 14.82
CA ASN A 98 11.58 0.59 16.03
C ASN A 98 10.07 0.29 16.09
N ASP A 99 9.42 -0.02 14.96
CA ASP A 99 8.00 -0.42 14.88
C ASP A 99 7.79 -1.43 13.73
N PRO A 100 8.31 -2.67 13.88
CA PRO A 100 8.43 -3.59 12.76
C PRO A 100 7.12 -4.23 12.30
N ASP A 101 6.07 -4.18 13.13
CA ASP A 101 4.76 -4.78 12.84
C ASP A 101 3.83 -3.81 12.12
N ASN A 102 3.95 -2.49 12.36
CA ASN A 102 3.05 -1.48 11.78
C ASN A 102 3.72 -0.61 10.70
N ASP A 103 5.03 -0.41 10.75
CA ASP A 103 5.78 0.49 9.86
C ASP A 103 6.69 -0.31 8.90
N SER A 104 6.06 -0.85 7.85
CA SER A 104 6.75 -1.48 6.73
C SER A 104 6.20 -1.03 5.38
N THR A 105 7.06 -1.06 4.36
CA THR A 105 6.74 -0.70 2.98
C THR A 105 7.31 -1.71 2.00
N ASP A 106 6.60 -1.95 0.91
CA ASP A 106 6.92 -2.94 -0.13
C ASP A 106 7.07 -2.21 -1.48
N SER A 107 8.15 -2.49 -2.21
CA SER A 107 8.38 -1.92 -3.54
C SER A 107 7.36 -2.38 -4.59
N ALA A 108 7.37 -1.71 -5.75
CA ALA A 108 6.88 -2.29 -6.99
C ALA A 108 7.55 -3.67 -7.24
N ALA A 109 6.83 -4.59 -7.89
CA ALA A 109 7.30 -5.96 -8.10
C ALA A 109 8.22 -6.07 -9.32
N ALA A 110 9.50 -6.35 -9.08
CA ALA A 110 10.49 -6.63 -10.11
C ALA A 110 10.30 -8.06 -10.66
N THR A 111 10.18 -8.21 -11.97
CA THR A 111 10.08 -9.54 -12.61
C THR A 111 11.46 -10.12 -12.86
N VAL A 112 11.67 -11.38 -12.48
CA VAL A 112 12.94 -12.09 -12.66
C VAL A 112 12.73 -13.25 -13.62
N THR A 113 13.51 -13.26 -14.70
CA THR A 113 13.41 -14.27 -15.76
C THR A 113 14.62 -15.19 -15.71
N VAL A 114 14.40 -16.48 -15.41
CA VAL A 114 15.42 -17.53 -15.51
C VAL A 114 15.55 -17.92 -16.98
N PRO A 115 16.70 -17.68 -17.64
CA PRO A 115 16.83 -17.93 -19.07
C PRO A 115 16.88 -19.43 -19.38
N ALA A 116 16.29 -19.83 -20.51
CA ALA A 116 16.39 -21.20 -20.99
C ALA A 116 17.85 -21.61 -21.23
N VAL A 117 18.23 -22.79 -20.73
CA VAL A 117 19.57 -23.34 -20.92
C VAL A 117 19.73 -23.77 -22.38
N ALA A 118 20.34 -22.90 -23.18
CA ALA A 118 20.73 -23.25 -24.54
C ALA A 118 21.77 -24.39 -24.52
N THR A 119 21.37 -25.57 -24.98
CA THR A 119 22.25 -26.72 -25.19
C THR A 119 23.14 -26.47 -26.42
N ALA A 120 24.38 -26.04 -26.19
CA ALA A 120 25.32 -25.70 -27.25
C ALA A 120 26.04 -26.92 -27.85
N THR A 121 26.31 -26.85 -29.15
CA THR A 121 27.20 -27.76 -29.89
C THR A 121 28.69 -27.35 -29.75
N PRO A 122 29.67 -28.28 -29.84
CA PRO A 122 31.12 -28.02 -29.62
C PRO A 122 31.94 -27.85 -30.93
N PRO A 123 33.26 -27.47 -30.96
CA PRO A 123 34.22 -26.84 -29.99
C PRO A 123 34.89 -25.55 -30.63
N PRO A 124 36.23 -25.18 -30.68
CA PRO A 124 37.49 -25.48 -29.97
C PRO A 124 38.32 -24.21 -29.46
N PRO A 125 39.64 -23.86 -29.74
CA PRO A 125 40.54 -23.31 -28.66
C PRO A 125 41.64 -22.19 -28.91
N LYS A 126 41.91 -21.38 -27.85
CA LYS A 126 43.20 -20.72 -27.38
C LYS A 126 43.80 -19.37 -27.96
N PRO A 127 44.59 -18.57 -27.16
CA PRO A 127 44.75 -17.08 -27.29
C PRO A 127 46.15 -16.39 -26.96
N PHE A 128 46.28 -15.03 -26.91
CA PHE A 128 47.45 -14.23 -26.40
C PHE A 128 47.15 -12.72 -25.99
N PRO A 129 47.92 -11.97 -25.13
CA PRO A 129 47.51 -10.68 -24.45
C PRO A 129 48.47 -9.41 -24.46
N TRP A 130 48.18 -8.33 -23.66
CA TRP A 130 48.64 -6.90 -23.76
C TRP A 130 48.81 -6.12 -22.39
N TRP A 131 49.31 -4.85 -22.32
CA TRP A 131 49.87 -4.23 -21.06
C TRP A 131 49.78 -2.67 -20.73
N ILE A 132 48.98 -1.80 -21.36
CA ILE A 132 49.36 -0.35 -21.51
C ILE A 132 48.93 0.77 -20.49
N LEU A 133 47.89 0.67 -19.64
CA LEU A 133 47.17 1.88 -19.11
C LEU A 133 47.28 2.18 -17.58
N ALA A 134 47.95 3.27 -17.13
CA ALA A 134 48.09 3.55 -15.67
C ALA A 134 48.28 5.01 -15.12
N VAL A 135 48.52 6.07 -15.91
CA VAL A 135 49.35 7.23 -15.42
C VAL A 135 48.61 8.52 -14.94
N VAL A 136 47.31 8.72 -15.20
CA VAL A 136 46.75 10.09 -15.40
C VAL A 136 46.22 10.88 -14.17
N GLY A 137 45.94 10.26 -13.02
CA GLY A 137 44.90 10.77 -12.09
C GLY A 137 45.15 11.92 -11.08
N GLY A 138 46.35 12.52 -10.97
CA GLY A 138 46.80 13.09 -9.68
C GLY A 138 46.40 14.51 -9.23
N VAL A 139 45.80 15.39 -10.04
CA VAL A 139 46.04 16.85 -9.91
C VAL A 139 44.95 17.69 -9.18
N LEU A 140 43.70 17.20 -9.03
CA LEU A 140 42.52 18.08 -8.91
C LEU A 140 42.27 18.78 -7.54
N VAL A 141 42.90 18.36 -6.44
CA VAL A 141 42.31 18.50 -5.08
C VAL A 141 42.49 19.88 -4.39
N LEU A 142 43.52 20.66 -4.72
CA LEU A 142 44.05 21.70 -3.81
C LEU A 142 43.26 23.03 -3.69
N VAL A 143 42.27 23.31 -4.56
CA VAL A 143 41.78 24.69 -4.78
C VAL A 143 40.76 25.20 -3.75
N ILE A 144 40.06 24.30 -3.03
CA ILE A 144 38.78 24.62 -2.39
C ILE A 144 38.89 25.35 -1.03
N GLY A 145 40.01 25.21 -0.30
CA GLY A 145 40.05 25.48 1.15
C GLY A 145 39.98 26.95 1.64
N VAL A 146 40.07 27.95 0.78
CA VAL A 146 40.42 29.33 1.19
C VAL A 146 39.22 30.20 1.62
N ILE A 147 37.99 29.87 1.22
CA ILE A 147 36.86 30.82 1.17
C ILE A 147 36.21 31.14 2.55
N ILE A 148 36.42 30.31 3.58
CA ILE A 148 35.51 30.23 4.75
C ILE A 148 35.74 31.31 5.84
N ALA A 149 36.91 31.97 5.90
CA ALA A 149 37.42 32.57 7.14
C ALA A 149 36.86 33.96 7.60
N ILE A 150 36.05 34.66 6.79
CA ILE A 150 35.98 36.15 6.86
C ILE A 150 34.86 36.74 7.77
N VAL A 151 33.87 35.95 8.21
CA VAL A 151 32.53 36.50 8.57
C VAL A 151 32.31 36.90 10.06
N ALA A 152 33.21 36.58 10.99
CA ALA A 152 32.85 36.30 12.39
C ALA A 152 32.63 37.47 13.40
N LEU A 153 32.87 38.75 13.07
CA LEU A 153 33.31 39.74 14.09
C LEU A 153 32.31 40.79 14.67
N SER A 154 31.09 40.97 14.14
CA SER A 154 30.29 42.21 14.47
C SER A 154 28.78 42.01 14.71
N GLY A 155 28.36 41.48 15.87
CA GLY A 155 26.93 41.32 16.21
C GLY A 155 26.60 41.23 17.72
N SER A 156 25.41 41.74 18.11
CA SER A 156 24.84 41.70 19.47
C SER A 156 23.75 40.63 19.56
N LYS A 157 23.43 40.12 20.76
CA LYS A 157 22.33 39.15 20.93
C LYS A 157 20.93 39.79 20.79
N VAL A 158 19.97 39.05 20.24
CA VAL A 158 18.54 39.42 20.19
C VAL A 158 17.81 38.86 21.43
N PRO A 159 17.07 39.67 22.23
CA PRO A 159 16.28 39.17 23.36
C PRO A 159 15.20 38.15 22.97
N ASN A 160 14.80 37.30 23.92
CA ASN A 160 13.59 36.49 23.78
C ASN A 160 12.33 37.28 24.18
N VAL A 161 11.35 37.37 23.27
CA VAL A 161 10.05 38.01 23.48
C VAL A 161 8.87 37.11 23.08
N THR A 162 9.12 35.87 22.65
CA THR A 162 8.07 34.90 22.33
C THR A 162 7.22 34.59 23.55
N GLY A 163 5.89 34.55 23.37
CA GLY A 163 4.91 34.35 24.45
C GLY A 163 4.51 35.63 25.20
N GLN A 164 5.15 36.77 24.95
CA GLN A 164 4.73 38.07 25.51
C GLN A 164 3.64 38.71 24.63
N PRO A 165 2.84 39.65 25.15
CA PRO A 165 2.00 40.52 24.32
C PRO A 165 2.89 41.37 23.38
N TYR A 166 2.47 41.53 22.12
CA TYR A 166 3.22 42.24 21.09
C TYR A 166 3.65 43.66 21.51
N ALA A 167 2.78 44.38 22.23
CA ALA A 167 3.07 45.72 22.73
C ALA A 167 4.21 45.77 23.78
N GLU A 168 4.43 44.72 24.56
CA GLU A 168 5.56 44.63 25.50
C GLU A 168 6.82 44.11 24.81
N ALA A 169 6.66 43.12 23.92
CA ALA A 169 7.74 42.58 23.10
C ALA A 169 8.50 43.68 22.32
N VAL A 170 7.77 44.61 21.70
CA VAL A 170 8.35 45.78 21.00
C VAL A 170 9.20 46.65 21.94
N LYS A 171 8.76 46.90 23.18
CA LYS A 171 9.51 47.72 24.15
C LYS A 171 10.81 47.03 24.60
N VAL A 172 10.78 45.71 24.78
CA VAL A 172 11.97 44.91 25.16
C VAL A 172 13.02 44.94 24.03
N LEU A 173 12.59 44.80 22.78
CA LEU A 173 13.47 44.91 21.61
C LEU A 173 14.04 46.32 21.44
N ASP A 174 13.20 47.36 21.58
CA ASP A 174 13.62 48.76 21.46
C ASP A 174 14.70 49.14 22.50
N LYS A 175 14.52 48.66 23.75
CA LYS A 175 15.48 48.84 24.86
C LYS A 175 16.81 48.11 24.63
N ALA A 176 16.80 46.96 23.95
CA ALA A 176 18.03 46.30 23.51
C ALA A 176 18.71 46.99 22.30
N GLY A 177 17.97 47.87 21.62
CA GLY A 177 18.43 48.68 20.49
C GLY A 177 17.93 48.20 19.12
N TYR A 178 17.02 47.23 19.05
CA TYR A 178 16.40 46.75 17.81
C TYR A 178 15.13 47.57 17.55
N LYS A 179 15.30 48.75 16.94
CA LYS A 179 14.22 49.74 16.79
C LYS A 179 13.26 49.47 15.62
N THR A 180 13.61 48.56 14.71
CA THR A 180 12.79 48.22 13.53
C THR A 180 12.11 46.87 13.75
N VAL A 181 10.88 46.88 14.26
CA VAL A 181 10.07 45.66 14.47
C VAL A 181 8.99 45.56 13.40
N LYS A 182 8.86 44.40 12.76
CA LYS A 182 7.84 44.10 11.74
C LYS A 182 6.83 43.09 12.29
N ARG A 183 5.56 43.46 12.35
CA ARG A 183 4.47 42.52 12.70
C ARG A 183 4.14 41.59 11.52
N THR A 184 3.69 40.38 11.81
CA THR A 184 3.01 39.50 10.86
C THR A 184 1.94 38.72 11.61
N ASP A 185 0.69 38.79 11.17
CA ASP A 185 -0.43 38.15 11.86
C ASP A 185 -0.63 36.71 11.37
N LYS A 186 -0.76 35.78 12.32
CA LYS A 186 -1.15 34.39 12.09
C LYS A 186 -2.49 34.16 12.77
N GLN A 187 -3.50 33.79 12.00
CA GLN A 187 -4.81 33.39 12.53
C GLN A 187 -4.68 32.07 13.31
N THR A 188 -5.11 32.05 14.57
CA THR A 188 -5.05 30.88 15.46
C THR A 188 -6.02 31.03 16.64
N GLY A 189 -6.44 29.90 17.24
CA GLY A 189 -7.08 29.84 18.56
C GLY A 189 -6.17 29.32 19.69
N ASP A 190 -4.93 28.94 19.38
CA ASP A 190 -4.02 28.20 20.27
C ASP A 190 -3.47 29.06 21.43
N LYS A 191 -3.48 30.38 21.26
CA LYS A 191 -3.09 31.39 22.25
C LYS A 191 -4.01 32.62 22.15
N PRO A 192 -4.14 33.43 23.21
CA PRO A 192 -4.87 34.69 23.15
C PRO A 192 -4.36 35.61 22.02
N PRO A 193 -5.23 36.34 21.32
CA PRO A 193 -4.84 37.38 20.38
C PRO A 193 -3.82 38.37 20.96
N GLU A 194 -3.05 39.01 20.09
CA GLU A 194 -1.92 39.91 20.43
C GLU A 194 -0.71 39.24 21.09
N THR A 195 -0.71 37.92 21.33
CA THR A 195 0.46 37.17 21.83
C THR A 195 1.49 36.93 20.72
N VAL A 196 2.77 37.19 20.98
CA VAL A 196 3.87 36.81 20.08
C VAL A 196 4.02 35.28 20.05
N LEU A 197 3.91 34.71 18.86
CA LEU A 197 4.04 33.28 18.59
C LEU A 197 5.47 32.89 18.23
N ASP A 198 6.19 33.75 17.51
CA ASP A 198 7.54 33.51 16.99
C ASP A 198 8.30 34.83 16.75
N GLN A 199 9.63 34.77 16.70
CA GLN A 199 10.51 35.90 16.39
C GLN A 199 11.65 35.51 15.44
N THR A 200 11.97 36.41 14.51
CA THR A 200 13.13 36.31 13.60
C THR A 200 13.88 37.65 13.58
N PRO A 201 15.20 37.71 13.84
CA PRO A 201 16.09 36.61 14.21
C PRO A 201 15.71 35.95 15.54
N ALA A 202 16.02 34.66 15.65
CA ALA A 202 15.67 33.85 16.81
C ALA A 202 16.35 34.37 18.10
N ALA A 203 15.73 34.09 19.25
CA ALA A 203 16.24 34.51 20.55
C ALA A 203 17.70 34.09 20.78
N GLU A 204 18.46 34.94 21.48
CA GLU A 204 19.88 34.80 21.83
C GLU A 204 20.87 34.71 20.65
N THR A 205 20.41 34.74 19.40
CA THR A 205 21.28 34.79 18.20
C THR A 205 21.95 36.16 18.04
N LYS A 206 23.14 36.18 17.41
CA LYS A 206 23.86 37.44 17.12
C LYS A 206 23.34 38.10 15.84
N ALA A 207 22.67 39.24 15.96
CA ALA A 207 22.17 40.06 14.87
C ALA A 207 22.83 41.46 14.87
N LYS A 208 22.60 42.23 13.80
CA LYS A 208 22.96 43.66 13.75
C LYS A 208 21.82 44.49 14.35
N LYS A 209 22.13 45.58 15.07
CA LYS A 209 21.08 46.44 15.67
C LYS A 209 20.23 47.21 14.65
N THR A 210 20.70 47.28 13.41
CA THR A 210 19.98 47.83 12.24
C THR A 210 19.10 46.80 11.52
N GLU A 211 19.09 45.55 11.99
CA GLU A 211 18.36 44.43 11.39
C GLU A 211 16.89 44.45 11.83
N ILE A 212 15.99 44.04 10.94
CA ILE A 212 14.54 44.08 11.20
C ILE A 212 14.16 42.83 12.00
N VAL A 213 13.63 43.00 13.19
CA VAL A 213 13.07 41.89 13.98
C VAL A 213 11.62 41.68 13.56
N GLN A 214 11.33 40.60 12.85
CA GLN A 214 9.97 40.20 12.50
C GLN A 214 9.37 39.38 13.65
N LEU A 215 8.19 39.80 14.13
CA LEU A 215 7.41 39.09 15.15
C LEU A 215 6.12 38.55 14.54
N THR A 216 5.90 37.26 14.68
CA THR A 216 4.62 36.63 14.32
C THR A 216 3.67 36.73 15.52
N VAL A 217 2.46 37.23 15.31
CA VAL A 217 1.48 37.54 16.37
C VAL A 217 0.21 36.74 16.17
N ALA A 218 -0.41 36.29 17.26
CA ALA A 218 -1.71 35.64 17.24
C ALA A 218 -2.81 36.63 16.86
N ALA A 219 -3.51 36.36 15.76
CA ALA A 219 -4.75 37.00 15.37
C ALA A 219 -5.93 36.05 15.59
N PRO A 220 -7.13 36.53 15.94
CA PRO A 220 -8.30 35.68 16.10
C PRO A 220 -8.67 35.02 14.76
N LEU A 221 -9.21 33.80 14.84
CA LEU A 221 -9.85 33.15 13.71
C LEU A 221 -11.06 34.00 13.23
N PRO A 222 -11.31 34.11 11.91
CA PRO A 222 -12.43 34.87 11.39
C PRO A 222 -13.76 34.23 11.81
N VAL A 223 -14.64 35.03 12.43
CA VAL A 223 -15.98 34.57 12.82
C VAL A 223 -16.82 34.38 11.56
N VAL A 224 -17.07 33.13 11.19
CA VAL A 224 -17.91 32.79 10.03
C VAL A 224 -19.36 33.18 10.34
N ALA A 225 -19.86 34.19 9.64
CA ALA A 225 -21.28 34.50 9.64
C ALA A 225 -22.06 33.35 8.97
N PRO A 226 -23.23 32.94 9.51
CA PRO A 226 -23.96 31.81 8.96
C PRO A 226 -24.49 32.13 7.54
N GLU A 227 -24.11 31.31 6.57
CA GLU A 227 -24.68 31.34 5.22
C GLU A 227 -26.20 31.08 5.25
N PRO A 228 -26.97 31.59 4.27
CA PRO A 228 -28.35 31.17 4.08
C PRO A 228 -28.40 29.64 3.84
N PRO A 229 -29.39 28.93 4.41
CA PRO A 229 -29.39 27.48 4.42
C PRO A 229 -29.59 26.92 3.01
N LYS A 230 -28.51 26.35 2.46
CA LYS A 230 -28.57 25.40 1.34
C LYS A 230 -29.47 24.23 1.75
N GLU A 231 -30.31 23.77 0.83
CA GLU A 231 -31.06 22.52 1.05
C GLU A 231 -30.07 21.36 1.01
N GLU A 232 -29.99 20.60 2.11
CA GLU A 232 -29.15 19.40 2.16
C GLU A 232 -29.75 18.32 1.26
N PRO A 233 -28.95 17.68 0.39
CA PRO A 233 -29.45 16.61 -0.48
C PRO A 233 -29.93 15.42 0.34
N PRO A 234 -30.94 14.66 -0.14
CA PRO A 234 -31.42 13.45 0.54
C PRO A 234 -30.31 12.45 0.85
N ILE A 235 -30.37 11.80 2.01
CA ILE A 235 -29.40 10.78 2.39
C ILE A 235 -29.72 9.50 1.62
N GLU A 236 -28.92 9.21 0.59
CA GLU A 236 -28.99 7.95 -0.14
C GLU A 236 -28.23 6.84 0.58
N GLN A 237 -28.94 5.82 1.06
CA GLN A 237 -28.31 4.59 1.53
C GLN A 237 -28.13 3.62 0.34
N PRO A 238 -26.91 3.13 0.07
CA PRO A 238 -26.67 2.18 -1.01
C PRO A 238 -27.37 0.84 -0.73
N ALA A 239 -27.73 0.13 -1.79
CA ALA A 239 -28.21 -1.25 -1.69
C ALA A 239 -27.09 -2.18 -1.17
N GLU A 240 -27.46 -3.31 -0.55
CA GLU A 240 -26.47 -4.23 0.03
C GLU A 240 -25.53 -4.84 -1.03
N ALA A 241 -24.22 -4.65 -0.82
CA ALA A 241 -23.19 -5.22 -1.67
C ALA A 241 -23.22 -6.77 -1.62
N GLY A 242 -23.07 -7.42 -2.78
CA GLY A 242 -23.10 -8.88 -2.89
C GLY A 242 -24.49 -9.52 -2.87
N CYS A 243 -25.56 -8.73 -2.99
CA CYS A 243 -26.94 -9.20 -3.05
C CYS A 243 -27.56 -8.91 -4.43
N ASP A 244 -28.15 -9.92 -5.08
CA ASP A 244 -28.79 -9.79 -6.39
C ASP A 244 -30.20 -9.16 -6.25
N PRO A 245 -30.54 -8.04 -6.90
CA PRO A 245 -31.83 -7.38 -6.66
C PRO A 245 -33.06 -8.17 -7.15
N ALA A 246 -32.89 -9.24 -7.94
CA ALA A 246 -33.96 -10.11 -8.41
C ALA A 246 -33.96 -11.50 -7.73
N VAL A 247 -32.79 -12.03 -7.34
CA VAL A 247 -32.61 -13.38 -6.79
C VAL A 247 -32.05 -13.40 -5.35
N GLY A 248 -31.62 -12.25 -4.84
CA GLY A 248 -31.13 -11.94 -3.49
C GLY A 248 -29.78 -12.56 -3.10
N ALA A 249 -29.69 -13.00 -1.85
CA ALA A 249 -28.49 -13.63 -1.30
C ALA A 249 -28.86 -14.80 -0.36
N CYS A 250 -27.90 -15.71 -0.14
CA CYS A 250 -28.02 -16.68 0.95
C CYS A 250 -27.90 -15.98 2.32
N VAL A 251 -28.46 -16.61 3.35
CA VAL A 251 -28.22 -16.23 4.76
C VAL A 251 -26.82 -16.61 5.21
N GLU A 252 -26.37 -16.04 6.33
CA GLU A 252 -25.05 -16.29 6.89
C GLU A 252 -24.79 -17.80 7.12
N GLY A 253 -23.57 -18.25 6.82
CA GLY A 253 -23.19 -19.67 6.83
C GLY A 253 -23.59 -20.47 5.58
N PHE A 254 -24.36 -19.89 4.65
CA PHE A 254 -24.77 -20.54 3.39
C PHE A 254 -24.22 -19.81 2.15
N VAL A 255 -24.03 -20.57 1.07
CA VAL A 255 -23.51 -20.11 -0.22
C VAL A 255 -24.32 -20.71 -1.37
N TRP A 256 -24.29 -20.10 -2.55
CA TRP A 256 -24.84 -20.71 -3.75
C TRP A 256 -24.09 -22.01 -4.07
N ARG A 257 -24.83 -23.08 -4.39
CA ARG A 257 -24.24 -24.40 -4.75
C ARG A 257 -23.48 -24.36 -6.07
N GLU A 258 -23.93 -23.57 -7.03
CA GLU A 258 -23.26 -23.34 -8.33
C GLU A 258 -22.88 -24.62 -9.10
N ALA A 259 -23.71 -25.67 -8.98
CA ALA A 259 -23.52 -26.95 -9.65
C ALA A 259 -23.70 -26.86 -11.18
N TRP A 260 -24.27 -25.77 -11.70
CA TRP A 260 -24.27 -25.38 -13.11
C TRP A 260 -24.46 -23.86 -13.21
N PRO A 261 -24.24 -23.23 -14.38
CA PRO A 261 -24.49 -21.80 -14.57
C PRO A 261 -25.94 -21.42 -14.24
N GLY A 262 -26.14 -20.61 -13.20
CA GLY A 262 -27.47 -20.23 -12.71
C GLY A 262 -28.04 -21.11 -11.59
N ASP A 263 -27.28 -22.08 -11.05
CA ASP A 263 -27.69 -22.81 -9.84
C ASP A 263 -27.65 -21.90 -8.59
N ARG A 264 -28.84 -21.45 -8.17
CA ARG A 264 -29.06 -20.54 -7.03
C ARG A 264 -29.79 -21.23 -5.86
N VAL A 265 -29.38 -22.46 -5.55
CA VAL A 265 -29.77 -23.13 -4.30
C VAL A 265 -28.76 -22.82 -3.20
N CYS A 266 -29.23 -22.39 -2.02
CA CYS A 266 -28.38 -22.09 -0.86
C CYS A 266 -28.02 -23.35 -0.06
N VAL A 267 -26.72 -23.65 0.00
CA VAL A 267 -26.13 -24.85 0.62
C VAL A 267 -24.97 -24.50 1.54
N THR A 268 -24.45 -25.48 2.27
CA THR A 268 -23.23 -25.28 3.07
C THR A 268 -22.01 -25.16 2.14
N PRO A 269 -20.92 -24.47 2.57
CA PRO A 269 -19.66 -24.42 1.81
C PRO A 269 -19.13 -25.81 1.43
N GLU A 270 -19.27 -26.79 2.32
CA GLU A 270 -18.92 -28.19 2.08
C GLU A 270 -19.71 -28.80 0.90
N SER A 271 -21.03 -28.59 0.86
CA SER A 271 -21.88 -29.10 -0.22
C SER A 271 -21.61 -28.43 -1.58
N ARG A 272 -21.22 -27.15 -1.59
CA ARG A 272 -20.72 -26.47 -2.80
C ARG A 272 -19.43 -27.12 -3.30
N TYR A 273 -18.52 -27.48 -2.40
CA TYR A 273 -17.29 -28.21 -2.74
C TYR A 273 -17.58 -29.62 -3.27
N LEU A 274 -18.50 -30.37 -2.63
CA LEU A 274 -18.95 -31.67 -3.12
C LEU A 274 -19.59 -31.58 -4.51
N ALA A 275 -20.47 -30.60 -4.74
CA ALA A 275 -21.11 -30.37 -6.04
C ALA A 275 -20.09 -30.12 -7.17
N ALA A 276 -19.02 -29.39 -6.88
CA ALA A 276 -17.91 -29.19 -7.82
C ALA A 276 -17.12 -30.48 -8.10
N GLN A 277 -16.86 -31.30 -7.07
CA GLN A 277 -16.20 -32.61 -7.26
C GLN A 277 -17.07 -33.61 -8.03
N GLU A 278 -18.38 -33.62 -7.79
CA GLU A 278 -19.34 -34.46 -8.54
C GLU A 278 -19.36 -34.09 -10.03
N ASN A 279 -19.33 -32.79 -10.35
CA ASN A 279 -19.22 -32.31 -11.72
C ASN A 279 -17.90 -32.77 -12.36
N ALA A 280 -16.78 -32.65 -11.66
CA ALA A 280 -15.47 -33.11 -12.13
C ALA A 280 -15.40 -34.64 -12.34
N GLN A 281 -16.19 -35.42 -11.59
CA GLN A 281 -16.29 -36.88 -11.71
C GLN A 281 -17.50 -37.35 -12.53
N ALA A 282 -18.26 -36.45 -13.16
CA ALA A 282 -19.50 -36.80 -13.85
C ALA A 282 -19.27 -37.81 -15.00
N ALA A 283 -18.17 -37.66 -15.73
CA ALA A 283 -17.82 -38.54 -16.85
C ALA A 283 -17.41 -39.95 -16.41
N SER A 284 -16.67 -40.11 -15.30
CA SER A 284 -16.19 -41.42 -14.82
C SER A 284 -17.26 -42.26 -14.12
N ARG A 285 -18.44 -41.66 -13.85
CA ARG A 285 -19.59 -42.31 -13.22
C ARG A 285 -20.75 -42.58 -14.18
N ARG A 286 -20.63 -42.18 -15.45
CA ARG A 286 -21.57 -42.50 -16.55
C ARG A 286 -21.12 -43.74 -17.31
N SER A 287 -22.07 -44.46 -17.90
CA SER A 287 -21.80 -45.57 -18.81
C SER A 287 -21.17 -45.04 -20.10
N PRO A 288 -20.00 -45.54 -20.54
CA PRO A 288 -19.38 -45.11 -21.80
C PRO A 288 -20.18 -45.53 -23.06
N TYR A 289 -21.20 -46.38 -22.89
CA TYR A 289 -22.10 -46.82 -23.95
C TYR A 289 -23.55 -46.31 -23.75
N GLY A 290 -23.78 -45.42 -22.78
CA GLY A 290 -25.13 -45.04 -22.35
C GLY A 290 -25.92 -46.22 -21.77
N GLY A 291 -27.24 -46.20 -21.92
CA GLY A 291 -28.11 -47.29 -21.47
C GLY A 291 -29.59 -46.94 -21.52
N ALA A 292 -30.39 -47.58 -20.67
CA ALA A 292 -31.85 -47.47 -20.65
C ALA A 292 -32.40 -46.05 -20.39
N TYR A 293 -31.57 -45.14 -19.85
CA TYR A 293 -31.91 -43.74 -19.57
C TYR A 293 -31.17 -42.78 -20.52
N GLY A 294 -30.76 -43.26 -21.69
CA GLY A 294 -30.04 -42.47 -22.70
C GLY A 294 -28.53 -42.37 -22.43
N PRO A 295 -27.84 -41.38 -23.04
CA PRO A 295 -26.37 -41.28 -22.99
C PRO A 295 -25.83 -41.02 -21.58
N ASP A 296 -26.58 -40.31 -20.73
CA ASP A 296 -26.17 -39.98 -19.37
C ASP A 296 -26.46 -41.10 -18.34
N THR A 297 -26.82 -42.30 -18.78
CA THR A 297 -27.10 -43.45 -17.89
C THR A 297 -25.91 -43.69 -16.96
N CYS A 298 -26.14 -43.64 -15.64
CA CYS A 298 -25.11 -43.87 -14.63
C CYS A 298 -24.63 -45.33 -14.58
N LEU A 299 -23.40 -45.53 -14.11
CA LEU A 299 -22.89 -46.84 -13.73
C LEU A 299 -23.65 -47.41 -12.52
N GLN A 300 -23.63 -48.74 -12.35
CA GLN A 300 -24.26 -49.41 -11.22
C GLN A 300 -23.73 -48.86 -9.87
N GLY A 301 -24.65 -48.63 -8.93
CA GLY A 301 -24.38 -47.95 -7.65
C GLY A 301 -24.50 -46.42 -7.68
N TYR A 302 -24.63 -45.81 -8.87
CA TYR A 302 -24.84 -44.38 -9.04
C TYR A 302 -26.22 -44.06 -9.62
N VAL A 303 -26.72 -42.85 -9.31
CA VAL A 303 -27.99 -42.28 -9.77
C VAL A 303 -27.78 -40.83 -10.18
N TRP A 304 -28.69 -40.26 -10.99
CA TRP A 304 -28.67 -38.82 -11.25
C TRP A 304 -28.86 -38.02 -9.96
N ARG A 305 -28.20 -36.87 -9.88
CA ARG A 305 -28.17 -36.00 -8.72
C ARG A 305 -29.49 -35.25 -8.52
N ASP A 306 -30.20 -34.97 -9.61
CA ASP A 306 -31.49 -34.29 -9.64
C ASP A 306 -31.48 -32.93 -8.91
N GLY A 307 -30.35 -32.22 -8.93
CA GLY A 307 -30.26 -30.85 -8.46
C GLY A 307 -31.20 -29.91 -9.22
N SER A 308 -31.48 -30.23 -10.49
CA SER A 308 -32.59 -29.70 -11.29
C SER A 308 -33.12 -30.79 -12.24
N ALA A 309 -34.22 -30.51 -12.95
CA ALA A 309 -34.83 -31.44 -13.90
C ALA A 309 -33.91 -31.87 -15.08
N ASN A 310 -32.76 -31.21 -15.28
CA ASN A 310 -31.78 -31.52 -16.32
C ASN A 310 -30.41 -31.96 -15.73
N ASP A 311 -30.30 -32.18 -14.42
CA ASP A 311 -29.03 -32.43 -13.72
C ASP A 311 -28.64 -33.92 -13.68
N HIS A 312 -28.26 -34.46 -14.84
CA HIS A 312 -27.84 -35.85 -15.00
C HIS A 312 -26.43 -36.17 -14.46
N VAL A 313 -25.91 -35.43 -13.47
CA VAL A 313 -24.61 -35.72 -12.85
C VAL A 313 -24.75 -36.95 -11.96
N CYS A 314 -23.89 -37.96 -12.14
CA CYS A 314 -24.00 -39.23 -11.43
C CYS A 314 -23.38 -39.16 -10.02
N VAL A 315 -24.16 -39.51 -9.00
CA VAL A 315 -23.80 -39.45 -7.56
C VAL A 315 -24.32 -40.67 -6.81
N SER A 316 -23.94 -40.84 -5.54
CA SER A 316 -24.52 -41.91 -4.70
C SER A 316 -25.98 -41.60 -4.34
N GLY A 317 -26.77 -42.65 -4.05
CA GLY A 317 -28.17 -42.49 -3.60
C GLY A 317 -28.31 -41.64 -2.33
N GLU A 318 -27.34 -41.74 -1.42
CA GLU A 318 -27.22 -40.86 -0.25
C GLU A 318 -27.04 -39.40 -0.67
N ARG A 319 -26.10 -39.09 -1.58
CA ARG A 319 -25.86 -37.71 -2.00
C ARG A 319 -27.05 -37.11 -2.75
N ARG A 320 -27.74 -37.89 -3.60
CA ARG A 320 -29.03 -37.49 -4.20
C ARG A 320 -30.06 -37.12 -3.13
N SER A 321 -30.09 -37.85 -2.02
CA SER A 321 -31.00 -37.61 -0.89
C SER A 321 -30.65 -36.32 -0.14
N VAL A 322 -29.36 -35.99 0.01
CA VAL A 322 -28.92 -34.69 0.52
C VAL A 322 -29.27 -33.55 -0.44
N VAL A 323 -29.06 -33.72 -1.76
CA VAL A 323 -29.42 -32.69 -2.76
C VAL A 323 -30.92 -32.40 -2.78
N ALA A 324 -31.76 -33.40 -2.61
CA ALA A 324 -33.22 -33.20 -2.49
C ALA A 324 -33.58 -32.36 -1.25
N GLN A 325 -32.95 -32.63 -0.09
CA GLN A 325 -33.13 -31.82 1.13
C GLN A 325 -32.62 -30.38 0.94
N GLU A 326 -31.53 -30.19 0.21
CA GLU A 326 -30.96 -28.87 -0.07
C GLU A 326 -31.83 -28.06 -1.02
N ASN A 327 -32.38 -28.68 -2.07
CA ASN A 327 -33.36 -28.05 -2.95
C ASN A 327 -34.63 -27.64 -2.17
N ALA A 328 -35.11 -28.48 -1.26
CA ALA A 328 -36.26 -28.17 -0.41
C ALA A 328 -35.99 -27.07 0.63
N ALA A 329 -34.76 -27.01 1.18
CA ALA A 329 -34.35 -26.00 2.16
C ALA A 329 -33.82 -24.69 1.53
N GLY A 330 -33.51 -24.67 0.23
CA GLY A 330 -32.99 -23.49 -0.47
C GLY A 330 -33.81 -22.21 -0.22
N PRO A 331 -35.16 -22.23 -0.37
CA PRO A 331 -36.00 -21.05 -0.13
C PRO A 331 -36.02 -20.53 1.31
N SER A 332 -35.68 -21.33 2.33
CA SER A 332 -35.62 -20.88 3.73
C SER A 332 -34.22 -20.42 4.16
N ARG A 333 -33.19 -20.71 3.35
CA ARG A 333 -31.79 -20.26 3.52
C ARG A 333 -31.49 -18.96 2.77
N TYR A 334 -32.53 -18.21 2.46
CA TYR A 334 -32.55 -17.07 1.57
C TYR A 334 -32.87 -15.77 2.31
N ARG A 335 -32.28 -14.64 1.86
CA ARG A 335 -32.67 -13.30 2.29
C ARG A 335 -32.81 -12.35 1.09
N ALA A 336 -33.92 -11.62 1.06
CA ALA A 336 -34.12 -10.51 0.12
C ALA A 336 -33.15 -9.36 0.42
N CYS A 337 -32.67 -8.68 -0.61
CA CYS A 337 -31.83 -7.50 -0.45
C CYS A 337 -32.60 -6.35 0.17
N ARG A 338 -31.94 -5.52 0.98
CA ARG A 338 -32.45 -4.19 1.28
C ARG A 338 -32.40 -3.35 -0.01
N PRO A 339 -33.51 -2.75 -0.45
CA PRO A 339 -33.50 -1.83 -1.60
C PRO A 339 -32.72 -0.57 -1.25
N LYS A 340 -32.34 0.22 -2.27
CA LYS A 340 -31.81 1.58 -2.07
C LYS A 340 -32.86 2.41 -1.33
N ILE A 341 -32.50 2.96 -0.16
CA ILE A 341 -33.37 3.85 0.61
C ILE A 341 -32.90 5.29 0.38
N VAL A 342 -33.80 6.14 -0.13
CA VAL A 342 -33.61 7.59 -0.15
C VAL A 342 -34.35 8.15 1.06
N ILE A 343 -33.63 8.63 2.07
CA ILE A 343 -34.23 9.25 3.25
C ILE A 343 -34.51 10.72 2.92
N PRO A 344 -35.78 11.19 2.92
CA PRO A 344 -36.08 12.58 2.68
C PRO A 344 -35.52 13.46 3.82
N PRO A 345 -35.09 14.70 3.54
CA PRO A 345 -34.57 15.60 4.57
C PRO A 345 -35.64 15.85 5.65
N PRO A 346 -35.23 16.03 6.92
CA PRO A 346 -36.17 16.23 8.02
C PRO A 346 -36.99 17.49 7.78
N THR A 347 -38.32 17.33 7.68
CA THR A 347 -39.22 18.47 7.52
C THR A 347 -39.06 19.41 8.71
N ARG A 348 -38.79 20.70 8.44
CA ARG A 348 -38.68 21.72 9.50
C ARG A 348 -39.97 21.68 10.31
N ARG A 349 -39.86 21.47 11.63
CA ARG A 349 -41.01 21.56 12.53
C ARG A 349 -41.73 22.89 12.27
N PRO A 350 -43.05 22.91 12.05
CA PRO A 350 -43.76 24.15 11.81
C PRO A 350 -43.53 25.07 13.01
N ARG A 351 -43.07 26.30 12.73
CA ARG A 351 -42.88 27.31 13.78
C ARG A 351 -44.27 27.61 14.35
N ILE A 352 -44.49 27.20 15.60
CA ILE A 352 -45.67 27.61 16.36
C ILE A 352 -45.64 29.14 16.39
N PRO A 353 -46.69 29.84 15.92
CA PRO A 353 -46.74 31.28 16.02
C PRO A 353 -46.87 31.66 17.50
N ASP A 354 -45.97 32.51 17.98
CA ASP A 354 -46.03 33.02 19.35
C ASP A 354 -47.36 33.76 19.55
N ARG A 355 -48.09 33.41 20.63
CA ARG A 355 -49.31 34.11 21.00
C ARG A 355 -48.97 35.48 21.56
N LEU A 356 -49.52 36.50 20.90
CA LEU A 356 -49.77 37.83 21.48
C LEU A 356 -50.92 37.76 22.50
#